data_AF-A0A9X4AFX0-F1
#
_entry.id   AF-A0A9X4AFX0-F1
#
_cell.length_a   1.000
_cell.length_b   1.000
_cell.length_c   1.000
_cell.angle_alpha   90.00
_cell.angle_beta   90.00
_cell.angle_gamma   90.00
#
_symmetry.space_group_name_H-M   'P 1'
#
loop_
_entity.id
_entity.type
_entity.pdbx_description
1 polymer ?
#
loop_
_entity_poly.entity_id
_entity_poly.type
_entity_poly.pdbx_seq_one_letter_code
_entity_poly.pdbx_strand_id
1 'polypeptide(L)'
;AQHFVHWYNQIHLHSGLNFVTPVQCHTGEHVAILEKRKDVYEEAKVKHPERWARDTRNWTPNEQVALNPMRDEGQTKALRKP
;
A
#
# COMPACT_ATOMS: atom_id res chain seq x y z
N ALA A 1 21.64 9.28 -9.66
CA ALA A 1 21.06 8.54 -8.51
C ALA A 1 19.95 9.32 -7.80
N GLN A 2 20.16 10.59 -7.39
CA GLN A 2 19.16 11.36 -6.65
C GLN A 2 17.79 11.49 -7.35
N HIS A 3 17.77 11.73 -8.66
CA HIS A 3 16.52 11.83 -9.43
C HIS A 3 15.68 10.55 -9.37
N PHE A 4 16.32 9.38 -9.49
CA PHE A 4 15.64 8.10 -9.39
C PHE A 4 15.07 7.87 -7.99
N VAL A 5 15.85 8.16 -6.95
CA VAL A 5 15.41 7.98 -5.55
C VAL A 5 14.21 8.87 -5.23
N HIS A 6 14.25 10.14 -5.65
CA HIS A 6 13.13 11.06 -5.47
C HIS A 6 11.88 10.56 -6.23
N TRP A 7 12.03 10.20 -7.51
CA TRP A 7 10.92 9.68 -8.30
C TRP A 7 10.31 8.42 -7.69
N TYR A 8 11.15 7.45 -7.30
CA TYR A 8 10.70 6.16 -6.74
C TYR A 8 9.93 6.35 -5.43
N ASN A 9 10.42 7.21 -4.54
CA ASN A 9 9.87 7.40 -3.20
C ASN A 9 8.71 8.40 -3.13
N GLN A 10 8.69 9.43 -3.98
CA GLN A 10 7.76 10.55 -3.86
C GLN A 10 6.76 10.70 -5.01
N ILE A 11 7.01 10.10 -6.18
CA ILE A 11 6.20 10.32 -7.38
C ILE A 11 5.58 9.03 -7.90
N HIS A 12 6.37 7.97 -8.02
CA HIS A 12 5.92 6.72 -8.61
C HIS A 12 4.93 6.00 -7.69
N LEU A 13 3.75 5.68 -8.24
CA LEU A 13 2.73 4.90 -7.55
C LEU A 13 2.99 3.41 -7.79
N HIS A 14 3.30 2.68 -6.72
CA HIS A 14 3.68 1.27 -6.83
C HIS A 14 2.45 0.38 -6.78
N SER A 15 2.30 -0.50 -7.77
CA SER A 15 1.15 -1.43 -7.84
C SER A 15 1.07 -2.34 -6.61
N GLY A 16 2.21 -2.77 -6.06
CA GLY A 16 2.30 -3.57 -4.83
C GLY A 16 1.89 -2.82 -3.55
N LEU A 17 1.81 -1.48 -3.61
CA LEU A 17 1.33 -0.63 -2.52
C LEU A 17 -0.08 -0.10 -2.79
N ASN A 18 -0.86 -0.78 -3.63
CA ASN A 18 -2.17 -0.29 -4.07
C ASN A 18 -2.11 1.11 -4.70
N PHE A 19 -1.06 1.37 -5.50
CA PHE A 19 -0.87 2.63 -6.23
C PHE A 19 -0.77 3.86 -5.32
N VAL A 20 0.02 3.75 -4.25
CA VAL A 20 0.48 4.89 -3.43
C VAL A 20 2.01 4.95 -3.48
N THR A 21 2.59 6.06 -3.00
CA THR A 21 4.06 6.22 -2.94
C THR A 21 4.62 5.57 -1.67
N PRO A 22 5.91 5.18 -1.65
CA PRO A 22 6.55 4.68 -0.44
C PRO A 22 6.49 5.68 0.71
N VAL A 23 6.60 6.99 0.42
CA VAL A 23 6.45 8.04 1.44
C VAL A 23 5.04 8.07 2.01
N GLN A 24 3.98 7.97 1.19
CA GLN A 24 2.59 7.92 1.67
C GLN A 24 2.30 6.69 2.53
N CYS A 25 2.93 5.56 2.23
CA CYS A 25 2.89 4.39 3.11
C CYS A 25 3.57 4.71 4.44
N HIS A 26 4.78 5.26 4.41
CA HIS A 26 5.58 5.54 5.60
C HIS A 26 4.96 6.59 6.53
N THR A 27 4.32 7.62 5.99
CA THR A 27 3.65 8.67 6.78
C THR A 27 2.23 8.30 7.20
N GLY A 28 1.70 7.15 6.76
CA GLY A 28 0.34 6.71 7.05
C GLY A 28 -0.75 7.33 6.16
N GLU A 29 -0.41 8.30 5.31
CA GLU A 29 -1.35 8.98 4.39
C GLU A 29 -2.10 8.02 3.45
N HIS A 30 -1.47 6.89 3.12
CA HIS A 30 -2.07 5.87 2.26
C HIS A 30 -3.43 5.37 2.76
N VAL A 31 -3.69 5.34 4.08
CA VAL A 31 -4.97 4.89 4.64
C VAL A 31 -6.12 5.75 4.10
N ALA A 32 -6.04 7.07 4.29
CA ALA A 32 -7.07 8.00 3.83
C ALA A 32 -7.21 8.01 2.30
N ILE A 33 -6.09 7.86 1.57
CA ILE A 33 -6.12 7.77 0.10
C ILE A 33 -6.89 6.53 -0.35
N LEU A 34 -6.65 5.40 0.29
CA LEU A 34 -7.25 4.11 -0.07
C LEU A 34 -8.73 4.03 0.33
N GLU A 35 -9.10 4.57 1.50
CA GLU A 35 -10.51 4.73 1.90
C GLU A 35 -11.29 5.54 0.87
N LYS A 36 -10.78 6.72 0.48
CA LYS A 36 -11.43 7.54 -0.54
C LYS A 36 -11.55 6.84 -1.90
N ARG A 37 -10.56 6.02 -2.28
CA ARG A 37 -10.64 5.23 -3.52
C ARG A 37 -11.72 4.16 -3.45
N LYS A 38 -11.90 3.54 -2.29
CA LYS A 38 -12.98 2.59 -2.05
C LYS A 38 -14.33 3.25 -2.31
N ASP A 39 -14.57 4.41 -1.70
CA ASP A 39 -15.83 5.15 -1.85
C ASP A 39 -16.13 5.49 -3.31
N VAL A 40 -15.14 6.02 -4.04
CA VAL A 40 -15.29 6.35 -5.47
C VAL A 40 -15.65 5.12 -6.30
N TYR A 41 -15.02 3.97 -6.02
CA TYR A 41 -15.30 2.73 -6.75
C TYR A 41 -16.69 2.17 -6.42
N GLU A 42 -17.10 2.25 -5.16
CA GLU A 42 -18.43 1.81 -4.71
C GLU A 42 -19.53 2.68 -5.32
N GLU A 43 -19.38 4.02 -5.28
CA GLU A 43 -20.31 4.93 -5.95
C GLU A 43 -20.39 4.67 -7.45
N ALA A 44 -19.25 4.44 -8.11
CA ALA A 44 -19.22 4.17 -9.53
C ALA A 44 -19.96 2.85 -9.85
N LYS A 45 -19.77 1.81 -9.02
CA LYS A 45 -20.46 0.52 -9.15
C LYS A 45 -21.97 0.66 -8.95
N VAL A 46 -22.41 1.45 -7.97
CA VAL A 46 -23.83 1.73 -7.73
C VAL A 46 -24.45 2.46 -8.92
N LYS A 47 -23.74 3.43 -9.52
CA LYS A 47 -24.25 4.21 -10.66
C LYS A 47 -24.43 3.37 -11.93
N HIS A 48 -23.62 2.33 -12.10
CA HIS A 48 -23.55 1.58 -13.37
C HIS A 48 -23.25 0.09 -13.15
N PRO A 49 -24.09 -0.65 -12.43
CA PRO A 49 -23.80 -2.04 -12.04
C PRO A 49 -23.51 -2.96 -13.23
N GLU A 50 -24.03 -2.66 -14.42
CA GLU A 50 -23.82 -3.40 -15.66
C GLU A 50 -22.34 -3.50 -16.10
N ARG A 51 -21.49 -2.54 -15.68
CA ARG A 51 -20.05 -2.58 -16.01
C ARG A 51 -19.22 -3.48 -15.08
N TRP A 52 -19.81 -3.97 -14.00
CA TRP A 52 -19.10 -4.77 -13.00
C TRP A 52 -19.62 -6.21 -12.97
N ALA A 53 -18.83 -7.13 -13.51
CA ALA A 53 -19.10 -8.57 -13.38
C ALA A 53 -18.76 -9.12 -11.97
N ARG A 54 -17.98 -8.38 -11.17
CA ARG A 54 -17.48 -8.78 -9.85
C ARG A 54 -17.50 -7.60 -8.87
N ASP A 55 -16.98 -7.83 -7.67
CA ASP A 55 -16.74 -6.75 -6.71
C ASP A 55 -15.68 -5.75 -7.15
N THR A 56 -15.70 -4.60 -6.49
CA THR A 56 -14.68 -3.56 -6.69
C THR A 56 -13.32 -4.10 -6.27
N ARG A 57 -12.28 -3.45 -6.79
CA ARG A 57 -10.91 -3.77 -6.38
C ARG A 57 -10.78 -3.62 -4.86
N ASN A 58 -10.08 -4.57 -4.24
CA ASN A 58 -9.73 -4.47 -2.83
C ASN A 58 -8.78 -3.28 -2.60
N TRP A 59 -9.28 -2.27 -1.89
CA TRP A 59 -8.55 -1.08 -1.49
C TRP A 59 -8.21 -1.07 0.01
N THR A 60 -8.28 -2.21 0.71
CA THR A 60 -7.88 -2.29 2.11
C THR A 60 -6.40 -1.90 2.27
N PRO A 61 -6.06 -1.01 3.22
CA PRO A 61 -4.67 -0.68 3.52
C PRO A 61 -3.88 -1.90 3.98
N ASN A 62 -2.61 -2.00 3.58
CA ASN A 62 -1.72 -3.02 4.12
C ASN A 62 -1.35 -2.63 5.56
N GLU A 63 -1.58 -3.50 6.53
CA GLU A 63 -1.27 -3.23 7.94
C GLU A 63 0.24 -3.06 8.19
N GLN A 64 1.07 -3.79 7.44
CA GLN A 64 2.52 -3.78 7.58
C GLN A 64 3.19 -3.88 6.20
N VAL A 65 4.27 -3.13 6.01
CA VAL A 65 5.11 -3.19 4.81
C VAL A 65 6.58 -3.28 5.24
N ALA A 66 7.29 -4.30 4.79
CA ALA A 66 8.71 -4.50 5.08
C ALA A 66 9.50 -4.75 3.80
N LEU A 67 10.61 -4.00 3.62
CA LEU A 67 11.54 -4.14 2.48
C LEU A 67 12.36 -5.43 2.56
N ASN A 68 12.69 -5.84 3.79
CA ASN A 68 13.22 -7.15 4.13
C ASN A 68 12.31 -7.72 5.20
N PRO A 69 12.02 -9.04 5.20
CA PRO A 69 11.25 -9.66 6.26
C PRO A 69 11.89 -9.28 7.60
N MET A 70 11.14 -8.57 8.44
CA MET A 70 11.59 -8.30 9.79
C MET A 70 11.70 -9.66 10.46
N ARG A 71 12.90 -10.01 10.91
CA ARG A 71 13.10 -11.20 11.74
C ARG A 71 12.11 -11.10 12.88
N ASP A 72 11.22 -12.07 13.01
CA ASP A 72 10.35 -12.18 14.18
C ASP A 72 11.17 -11.96 15.44
N GLU A 73 10.60 -11.38 16.49
CA GLU A 73 11.31 -11.19 17.77
C GLU A 73 11.87 -12.51 18.36
N GLY A 74 11.36 -13.65 17.88
CA GLY A 74 11.92 -14.98 18.15
C GLY A 74 13.28 -15.26 17.50
N GLN A 75 13.61 -14.60 16.38
CA GLN A 75 14.87 -14.79 15.66
C GLN A 75 15.99 -13.84 16.14
N THR A 76 15.67 -12.65 16.67
CA THR A 76 16.69 -11.73 17.22
C THR A 76 17.38 -12.28 18.47
N LYS A 77 16.70 -13.13 19.27
CA LYS A 77 17.34 -13.81 20.41
C LYS A 77 18.40 -14.84 19.98
N ALA A 78 18.25 -15.49 18.83
CA ALA A 78 19.16 -16.54 18.35
C ALA A 78 20.48 -16.00 17.77
N LEU A 79 20.55 -14.70 17.45
CA LEU A 79 21.71 -14.07 16.81
C LEU A 79 22.61 -13.29 17.77
N ARG A 80 22.18 -13.10 19.02
CA ARG A 80 23.09 -12.72 20.11
C ARG A 80 23.88 -13.97 20.51
N LYS A 81 25.00 -14.23 19.81
CA LYS A 81 26.04 -15.10 20.38
C LYS A 81 26.70 -14.36 21.57
N PRO A 82 27.09 -15.10 22.63
CA PRO A 82 27.80 -14.52 23.77
C PRO A 82 29.12 -13.85 23.36
#